data_AF-A0A7C1XEG3-F1
#
_entry.id   AF-A0A7C1XEG3-F1
#
_cell.length_a   1.000
_cell.length_b   1.000
_cell.length_c   1.000
_cell.angle_alpha   90.00
_cell.angle_beta   90.00
_cell.angle_gamma   90.00
#
_symmetry.space_group_name_H-M   'P 1'
#
loop_
_entity.id
_entity.type
_entity.pdbx_description
1 polymer ?
#
loop_
_entity_poly.entity_id
_entity_poly.type
_entity_poly.pdbx_seq_one_letter_code
_entity_poly.pdbx_strand_id
1 'polypeptide(L)' 'MATTKTATLTFRIAPGLKEALRTAARQEHRSIANMVEVMIRDHCQRTGIAIPEQPTLFKEDNQ' A
#
# COMPACT_ATOMS: atom_id res chain seq x y z
N MET A 1 0.47 -12.74 18.30
CA MET A 1 0.58 -12.37 16.87
C MET A 1 0.06 -10.97 16.74
N ALA A 2 0.93 -10.00 16.40
CA ALA A 2 0.58 -8.58 16.42
C ALA A 2 -0.54 -8.30 15.42
N THR A 3 -1.60 -7.64 15.88
CA THR A 3 -2.72 -7.18 15.07
C THR A 3 -2.24 -6.02 14.19
N THR A 4 -1.76 -6.32 12.99
CA THR A 4 -1.40 -5.30 12.01
C THR A 4 -2.64 -4.47 11.72
N LYS A 5 -2.65 -3.20 12.14
CA LYS A 5 -3.79 -2.29 11.97
C LYS A 5 -3.84 -1.83 10.51
N THR A 6 -4.63 -2.53 9.69
CA THR A 6 -4.85 -2.16 8.29
C THR A 6 -5.84 -1.01 8.17
N ALA A 7 -5.57 -0.05 7.27
CA ALA A 7 -6.52 1.00 6.89
C ALA A 7 -7.02 0.76 5.44
N THR A 8 -8.30 1.05 5.17
CA THR A 8 -8.89 0.89 3.85
C THR A 8 -8.58 2.10 2.97
N LEU A 9 -8.03 1.86 1.76
CA LEU A 9 -7.77 2.89 0.75
C LEU A 9 -8.71 2.67 -0.45
N THR A 10 -9.57 3.66 -0.75
CA THR A 10 -10.47 3.65 -1.90
C THR A 10 -10.03 4.71 -2.91
N PHE A 11 -9.77 4.32 -4.15
CA PHE A 11 -9.37 5.25 -5.21
C PHE A 11 -10.09 4.90 -6.52
N ARG A 12 -10.40 5.92 -7.33
CA ARG A 12 -11.01 5.77 -8.66
C ARG A 12 -9.92 5.85 -9.71
N ILE A 13 -9.88 4.87 -10.60
CA ILE A 13 -8.94 4.81 -11.73
C ILE A 13 -9.67 4.44 -13.00
N ALA A 14 -9.05 4.74 -14.15
CA ALA A 14 -9.54 4.31 -15.44
C ALA A 14 -9.66 2.78 -15.50
N PRO A 15 -10.68 2.24 -16.20
CA PRO A 15 -10.91 0.79 -16.27
C PRO A 15 -9.73 0.04 -16.91
N GLY A 16 -9.07 0.62 -17.93
CA GLY A 16 -7.88 0.03 -18.53
C GLY A 16 -6.70 -0.11 -17.56
N LEU A 17 -6.53 0.88 -16.67
CA LEU A 17 -5.47 0.83 -15.67
C LEU A 17 -5.76 -0.22 -14.59
N LYS A 18 -7.03 -0.43 -14.24
CA LYS A 18 -7.45 -1.50 -13.31
C LYS A 18 -7.09 -2.88 -13.86
N GLU A 19 -7.36 -3.13 -15.14
CA GLU A 19 -7.03 -4.42 -15.76
C GLU A 19 -5.51 -4.64 -15.90
N ALA A 20 -4.76 -3.58 -16.22
CA ALA A 20 -3.30 -3.62 -16.21
C ALA A 20 -2.75 -3.95 -14.82
N LEU A 21 -3.25 -3.29 -13.78
CA LEU A 21 -2.88 -3.53 -12.38
C LEU A 21 -3.20 -4.98 -11.95
N ARG A 22 -4.38 -5.48 -12.33
CA ARG A 22 -4.78 -6.86 -12.06
C ARG A 22 -3.86 -7.86 -12.76
N THR A 23 -3.48 -7.58 -13.99
CA THR A 23 -2.56 -8.43 -14.77
C THR A 23 -1.17 -8.44 -14.15
N ALA A 24 -0.64 -7.29 -13.75
CA ALA A 24 0.64 -7.20 -13.04
C ALA A 24 0.61 -7.98 -11.72
N ALA A 25 -0.45 -7.79 -10.91
CA ALA A 25 -0.60 -8.47 -9.63
C ALA A 25 -0.62 -10.00 -9.81
N ARG A 26 -1.33 -10.49 -10.84
CA ARG A 26 -1.40 -11.91 -11.18
C ARG A 26 -0.04 -12.47 -11.63
N GLN A 27 0.72 -11.73 -12.44
CA GLN A 27 2.06 -12.14 -12.87
C GLN A 27 3.03 -12.31 -11.70
N GLU A 28 2.93 -11.44 -10.68
CA GLU A 28 3.75 -11.53 -9.48
C GLU A 28 3.19 -12.45 -8.39
N HIS A 29 2.10 -13.17 -8.66
CA HIS A 29 1.43 -14.04 -7.68
C HIS A 29 1.03 -13.32 -6.38
N ARG A 30 0.67 -12.03 -6.49
CA ARG A 30 0.29 -11.18 -5.35
C ARG A 30 -1.14 -10.63 -5.54
N SER A 31 -1.80 -10.32 -4.42
CA SER A 31 -3.08 -9.60 -4.46
C SER A 31 -2.91 -8.17 -4.98
N ILE A 32 -3.97 -7.60 -5.55
CA ILE A 32 -3.98 -6.20 -6.02
C ILE A 32 -3.58 -5.23 -4.90
N ALA A 33 -4.07 -5.45 -3.68
CA ALA A 33 -3.71 -4.63 -2.51
C ALA A 33 -2.19 -4.66 -2.24
N ASN A 34 -1.58 -5.84 -2.29
CA ASN A 34 -0.14 -6.00 -2.05
C ASN A 34 0.68 -5.40 -3.20
N MET A 35 0.21 -5.52 -4.44
CA MET A 35 0.83 -4.86 -5.59
C MET A 35 0.81 -3.33 -5.42
N VAL A 36 -0.31 -2.76 -5.01
CA VAL A 36 -0.44 -1.33 -4.73
C VAL A 36 0.50 -0.92 -3.59
N GLU A 37 0.62 -1.72 -2.54
CA GLU A 37 1.57 -1.44 -1.45
C GLU A 37 3.02 -1.39 -1.95
N VAL A 38 3.44 -2.37 -2.77
CA VAL A 38 4.80 -2.39 -3.35
C VAL A 38 5.04 -1.17 -4.23
N MET A 39 4.09 -0.81 -5.09
CA MET A 39 4.18 0.38 -5.93
C MET A 39 4.28 1.68 -5.12
N ILE A 40 3.52 1.80 -4.03
CA ILE A 40 3.58 2.97 -3.13
C ILE A 40 4.94 3.02 -2.43
N ARG A 41 5.42 1.90 -1.88
CA ARG A 41 6.73 1.82 -1.20
C ARG A 41 7.87 2.22 -2.13
N ASP A 42 7.86 1.67 -3.34
CA ASP A 42 8.88 1.95 -4.35
C ASP A 42 8.83 3.41 -4.83
N HIS A 43 7.62 3.98 -5.00
CA HIS A 43 7.47 5.40 -5.30
C HIS A 43 8.00 6.29 -4.16
N CYS A 44 7.64 5.99 -2.91
CA CYS A 44 8.11 6.73 -1.75
C CYS A 44 9.64 6.65 -1.60
N GLN A 45 10.23 5.47 -1.82
CA GLN A 45 11.68 5.29 -1.80
C GLN A 45 12.37 6.16 -2.87
N ARG A 46 11.83 6.21 -4.09
CA ARG A 46 12.37 7.02 -5.18
C ARG A 46 12.21 8.53 -4.96
N THR A 47 11.12 8.94 -4.33
CA THR A 47 10.80 10.35 -4.04
C THR A 47 11.41 10.84 -2.71
N GLY A 48 11.97 9.93 -1.90
CA GLY A 48 12.50 10.26 -0.56
C GLY A 48 11.43 10.49 0.50
N ILE A 49 10.21 9.97 0.30
CA ILE A 49 9.12 10.04 1.27
C ILE A 49 9.32 8.93 2.31
N ALA A 50 9.53 9.30 3.57
CA ALA A 50 9.59 8.33 4.66
C ALA A 50 8.21 7.71 4.90
N ILE A 51 8.11 6.38 4.79
CA ILE A 51 6.93 5.63 5.23
C ILE A 51 7.14 5.24 6.68
N PRO A 52 6.45 5.86 7.65
CA PRO A 52 6.56 5.48 9.04
C PRO A 52 6.06 4.06 9.25
N GLU A 53 6.87 3.24 9.91
CA GLU A 53 6.47 1.91 10.35
C GLU A 53 5.37 2.03 11.43
N GLN A 54 4.31 1.22 11.32
CA GLN A 54 3.14 1.30 12.20
C GLN A 54 3.38 1.39 13.72
N PRO A 55 4.47 0.89 14.35
CA PRO A 55 4.70 1.14 15.78
C PRO A 55 4.90 2.62 16.16
N THR A 56 5.23 3.52 15.23
CA THR A 56 5.43 4.95 15.53
C THR A 56 4.17 5.78 15.33
N LEU A 57 3.24 5.38 14.45
CA LEU A 57 2.05 6.19 14.12
C LEU A 57 0.97 6.22 15.21
N PHE A 58 0.93 5.21 16.08
CA PHE A 58 -0.14 5.04 17.07
C PHE A 58 0.32 5.32 18.51
N LYS A 59 1.47 5.99 18.70
CA LYS A 59 2.01 6.31 20.03
C LYS A 59 1.62 7.69 20.57
N GLU A 60 0.91 8.52 19.80
CA GLU A 60 0.64 9.92 20.17
C GLU A 60 -0.86 10.27 20.30
N ASP A 61 -1.69 9.31 20.75
CA ASP A 61 -3.06 9.63 21.18
C ASP A 61 -3.39 8.86 22.48
N ASN A 62 -2.65 9.18 23.54
CA ASN A 62 -3.02 8.88 24.92
C ASN A 62 -2.29 9.83 25.88
N GLN A 63 -2.63 11.12 25.82
CA GLN A 63 -2.40 12.04 26.92
C GLN A 63 -3.59 12.99 27.08
#